data_AF-A0A257VKJ1-F1
#
_entry.id   AF-A0A257VKJ1-F1
#
_cell.length_a   1.000
_cell.length_b   1.000
_cell.length_c   1.000
_cell.angle_alpha   90.00
_cell.angle_beta   90.00
_cell.angle_gamma   90.00
#
_symmetry.space_group_name_H-M   'P 1'
#
loop_
_entity.id
_entity.type
_entity.pdbx_description
1 polymer ?
#
loop_
_entity_poly.entity_id
_entity_poly.type
_entity_poly.pdbx_seq_one_letter_code
_entity_poly.pdbx_strand_id
1 'polypeptide(L)' 'MAASFHFKAVTPDGKVRTGTITGENDKSIARELRKQGLMPVYVGLEQKKSFDIALPDFGGSRKKDVLFFT' A
#
# COMPACT_ATOMS: atom_id res chain seq x y z
N MET A 1 13.49 -22.61 -0.31
CA MET A 1 12.89 -22.42 1.03
C MET A 1 11.62 -21.62 0.84
N ALA A 2 10.45 -22.15 1.16
CA ALA A 2 9.19 -21.40 1.04
C ALA A 2 9.13 -20.33 2.13
N ALA A 3 8.86 -19.08 1.75
CA ALA A 3 8.71 -17.96 2.67
C ALA A 3 7.27 -17.43 2.63
N SER A 4 6.83 -16.87 3.74
CA SER A 4 5.54 -16.17 3.83
C SER A 4 5.70 -14.75 3.33
N PHE A 5 4.97 -14.40 2.27
CA PHE A 5 4.93 -13.06 1.69
C PHE A 5 3.61 -12.38 2.02
N HIS A 6 3.67 -11.09 2.27
CA HIS A 6 2.50 -10.23 2.32
C HIS A 6 2.18 -9.73 0.91
N PHE A 7 0.90 -9.77 0.56
CA PHE A 7 0.42 -9.23 -0.71
C PHE A 7 -0.70 -8.23 -0.51
N LYS A 8 -0.76 -7.26 -1.42
CA LYS A 8 -1.89 -6.34 -1.63
C LYS A 8 -2.31 -6.52 -3.08
N ALA A 9 -3.54 -6.91 -3.30
CA ALA A 9 -4.10 -7.07 -4.62
C ALA A 9 -5.47 -6.39 -4.72
N VAL A 10 -5.83 -5.96 -5.92
CA VAL A 10 -7.13 -5.33 -6.21
C VAL A 10 -7.99 -6.36 -6.93
N THR A 11 -9.21 -6.58 -6.43
CA THR A 11 -10.21 -7.38 -7.14
C THR A 11 -10.69 -6.62 -8.38
N PRO A 12 -11.27 -7.30 -9.39
CA PRO A 12 -11.87 -6.64 -10.54
C PRO A 12 -12.92 -5.59 -10.15
N ASP A 13 -13.60 -5.79 -9.02
CA ASP A 13 -14.56 -4.84 -8.43
C ASP A 13 -13.92 -3.59 -7.78
N GLY A 14 -12.60 -3.40 -7.91
CA GLY A 14 -11.85 -2.28 -7.33
C GLY A 14 -11.54 -2.41 -5.84
N LYS A 15 -12.02 -3.45 -5.15
CA LYS A 15 -11.74 -3.66 -3.72
C LYS A 15 -10.32 -4.14 -3.48
N VAL A 16 -9.65 -3.53 -2.51
CA VAL A 16 -8.31 -3.93 -2.08
C VAL A 16 -8.41 -5.13 -1.13
N ARG A 17 -7.71 -6.20 -1.45
CA ARG A 17 -7.49 -7.36 -0.58
C ARG A 17 -6.03 -7.41 -0.16
N THR A 18 -5.82 -7.54 1.15
CA THR A 18 -4.50 -7.77 1.74
C THR A 18 -4.49 -9.13 2.41
N GLY A 19 -3.40 -9.87 2.25
CA GLY A 19 -3.26 -11.19 2.87
C GLY A 19 -1.81 -11.63 2.93
N THR A 20 -1.61 -12.82 3.51
CA THR A 20 -0.34 -13.54 3.49
C THR A 20 -0.47 -14.75 2.58
N ILE A 21 0.56 -15.01 1.80
CA ILE A 21 0.65 -16.19 0.94
C ILE A 21 2.06 -16.76 1.02
N THR A 22 2.15 -18.07 1.15
CA THR A 22 3.43 -18.79 1.15
C THR A 22 3.85 -19.09 -0.28
N GLY A 23 5.07 -18.73 -0.63
CA GLY A 23 5.62 -19.03 -1.95
C GLY A 23 7.13 -18.96 -1.98
N GLU A 24 7.70 -19.21 -3.15
CA GLU A 24 9.15 -19.22 -3.33
C GLU A 24 9.69 -17.86 -3.78
N ASN A 25 8.92 -17.12 -4.57
CA ASN A 25 9.38 -15.88 -5.18
C ASN A 25 8.24 -14.86 -5.37
N ASP A 26 8.57 -13.58 -5.34
CA ASP A 26 7.62 -12.47 -5.53
C ASP A 26 6.89 -12.56 -6.88
N LYS A 27 7.62 -12.90 -7.95
CA LYS A 27 7.08 -13.04 -9.30
C LYS A 27 6.13 -14.21 -9.46
N SER A 28 6.41 -15.35 -8.81
CA SER A 28 5.52 -16.52 -8.89
C SER A 28 4.21 -16.24 -8.16
N ILE A 29 4.30 -15.60 -6.99
CA ILE A 29 3.13 -15.17 -6.20
C ILE A 29 2.29 -14.15 -6.97
N ALA A 30 2.91 -13.13 -7.58
CA ALA A 30 2.18 -12.17 -8.40
C ALA A 30 1.44 -12.85 -9.58
N ARG A 31 2.04 -13.89 -10.17
CA ARG A 31 1.41 -14.67 -11.25
C ARG A 31 0.25 -15.53 -10.74
N GLU A 32 0.35 -16.12 -9.55
CA GLU A 32 -0.75 -16.84 -8.91
C GLU A 32 -1.92 -15.94 -8.57
N LEU A 33 -1.66 -14.76 -8.01
CA LEU A 33 -2.70 -13.76 -7.73
C LEU A 33 -3.43 -13.36 -9.03
N ARG A 34 -2.70 -13.12 -10.12
CA ARG A 34 -3.30 -12.85 -11.44
C ARG A 34 -4.17 -13.99 -11.94
N LYS A 35 -3.76 -15.25 -11.76
CA LYS A 35 -4.58 -16.42 -12.11
C LYS A 35 -5.86 -16.51 -11.29
N GLN A 36 -5.85 -16.02 -10.06
CA GLN A 36 -7.05 -15.91 -9.20
C GLN A 36 -7.94 -14.70 -9.53
N GLY A 37 -7.62 -13.95 -10.60
CA GLY A 37 -8.34 -12.74 -10.97
C GLY A 37 -8.05 -11.56 -10.05
N LEU A 38 -7.03 -11.66 -9.19
CA LEU A 38 -6.57 -10.58 -8.33
C LEU A 38 -5.46 -9.81 -9.06
N MET A 39 -5.54 -8.48 -9.13
CA MET A 39 -4.50 -7.63 -9.69
C MET A 39 -3.47 -7.29 -8.59
N PRO A 40 -2.27 -7.90 -8.57
CA PRO A 40 -1.28 -7.64 -7.52
C PRO A 40 -0.74 -6.21 -7.64
N VAL A 41 -0.90 -5.42 -6.58
CA VAL A 41 -0.37 -4.06 -6.41
C VAL A 41 0.95 -4.09 -5.64
N TYR A 42 1.07 -5.01 -4.69
CA TYR A 42 2.28 -5.20 -3.89
C TYR A 42 2.46 -6.67 -3.51
N VAL A 43 3.68 -7.17 -3.59
CA VAL A 43 4.10 -8.48 -3.07
C VAL A 43 5.47 -8.27 -2.42
N GLY A 44 5.63 -8.65 -1.16
CA GLY A 44 6.88 -8.48 -0.42
C GLY A 44 6.94 -9.27 0.87
N LEU A 45 8.14 -9.44 1.42
CA LEU A 45 8.36 -10.14 2.70
C LEU A 45 7.93 -9.30 3.92
N GLU A 46 7.88 -7.97 3.77
CA GLU A 46 7.37 -7.06 4.78
C GLU A 46 5.97 -6.57 4.43
N GLN A 47 5.11 -6.44 5.44
CA GLN A 47 3.81 -5.81 5.28
C GLN A 47 4.01 -4.29 5.16
N LYS A 48 4.17 -3.78 3.93
CA LYS A 48 4.07 -2.33 3.69
C LYS A 48 2.62 -1.88 3.90
N LYS A 49 2.30 -1.59 5.17
CA LYS A 49 1.13 -0.79 5.56
C LYS A 49 1.26 0.52 4.80
N SER A 50 0.23 0.83 4.01
CA SER A 50 0.22 1.99 3.15
C SER A 50 0.49 3.22 4.01
N PHE A 51 1.48 4.01 3.60
CA PHE A 51 1.90 5.27 4.20
C PHE A 51 0.78 5.92 5.01
N ASP A 52 0.97 6.03 6.32
CA ASP A 52 0.35 7.08 7.14
C ASP A 52 0.83 8.41 6.55
N ILE A 53 0.20 8.85 5.46
CA ILE A 53 0.22 10.25 5.09
C ILE A 53 -0.62 10.89 6.19
N ALA A 54 0.06 11.32 7.25
CA ALA A 54 -0.44 12.33 8.16
C ALA A 54 -0.76 13.55 7.29
N LEU A 55 -1.95 13.59 6.71
CA LEU A 55 -2.51 14.79 6.11
C LEU A 55 -2.59 15.79 7.26
N PRO A 56 -1.79 16.87 7.26
CA PRO A 56 -2.11 17.98 8.15
C PRO A 56 -3.55 18.38 7.82
N ASP A 57 -4.37 18.49 8.86
CA ASP A 57 -5.75 18.93 8.75
C ASP A 57 -5.79 20.17 7.85
N PHE A 58 -6.40 20.07 6.66
CA PHE A 58 -6.67 21.24 5.81
C PHE A 58 -7.85 22.02 6.43
N GLY A 59 -7.73 22.34 7.72
CA GLY A 59 -8.56 23.27 8.46
C GLY A 59 -8.20 24.68 8.00
N GLY A 60 -9.06 25.25 7.17
CA GLY A 60 -8.91 26.61 6.68
C GLY A 60 -8.78 27.62 7.83
N SER A 61 -7.57 28.17 7.99
CA SER A 61 -7.40 29.42 8.73
C SER A 61 -6.34 30.27 8.03
N ARG A 62 -6.84 31.29 7.33
CA ARG A 62 -6.06 32.49 6.97
C ARG A 62 -5.36 33.01 8.22
N LYS A 63 -4.05 33.22 8.14
CA LYS A 63 -3.41 34.53 8.38
C LYS A 63 -1.95 34.46 7.94
N LYS A 64 -1.57 35.44 7.12
CA LYS A 64 -0.18 35.75 6.79
C LYS A 64 0.42 36.42 8.02
N ASP A 65 1.29 35.73 8.74
CA ASP A 65 2.15 36.41 9.71
C ASP A 65 3.34 37.00 8.96
N VAL A 66 3.32 38.32 8.84
CA VAL A 66 4.45 39.11 8.35
C VAL A 66 5.39 39.31 9.53
N LEU A 67 6.61 38.79 9.45
CA LEU A 67 7.64 39.07 10.44
C LEU A 67 8.23 40.45 10.17
N PHE A 68 7.97 41.40 11.07
CA PHE A 68 8.73 42.64 11.13
C PHE A 68 10.07 42.33 11.79
N PHE A 69 11.16 42.67 11.12
CA PHE A 69 12.48 42.76 11.74
C PHE A 69 12.67 44.22 12.15
N THR A 70 12.71 44.48 13.46
CA THR A 70 13.18 45.76 14.04
C THR A 70 14.61 45.59 14.49
#